data_AF-A0A7Y8ALM9-F1
#
_entry.id   AF-A0A7Y8ALM9-F1
#
_cell.length_a   1.000
_cell.length_b   1.000
_cell.length_c   1.000
_cell.angle_alpha   90.00
_cell.angle_beta   90.00
_cell.angle_gamma   90.00
#
_symmetry.space_group_name_H-M   'P 1'
#
loop_
_entity.id
_entity.type
_entity.pdbx_description
1 polymer ?
#
loop_
_entity_poly.entity_id
_entity_poly.type
_entity_poly.pdbx_seq_one_letter_code
_entity_poly.pdbx_strand_id
1 'polypeptide(L)'
;MQNAAAVADFRTYPKISDLADARVLEDQILVHWADGRASPFHHQWLRDNCPCAECVYSVTREQVLEIVDVEEHLGALSAHIDGGFLQVQWRGGHNSRFDPGWLRAHAYDDESRAERRAAKPKSVLWNHTFSLPVFDYAAVMQDPETLLQWLLALRDSGLTQIRGVPTEPGSLALIAKRISFIRESNFGVLFNVQSKADADSNAYTAFNLPLHTDLPTRELQPGLQFLHCLVNDANGGESIFVDGFAIAQALRAEDPEAFRALCEIPVEFRNKDRHSDYRRLAPIIALDALGDVAEIRMANFLRGPFDASVEQMPLLYRAYRRFIAMTREDRFRVVKRLNPGELWCFDNRRTLHARNAFDPASGARHFQGCYIDRDELLSRILVLQR
;
A
#
# COMPACT_ATOMS: atom_id res chain seq x y z
N MET A 1 -10.01 4.31 34.31
CA MET A 1 -8.73 4.49 33.59
C MET A 1 -8.06 3.13 33.54
N GLN A 2 -8.15 2.42 32.41
CA GLN A 2 -7.64 1.05 32.28
C GLN A 2 -6.10 1.09 32.24
N ASN A 3 -5.48 0.37 33.18
CA ASN A 3 -4.03 0.14 33.34
C ASN A 3 -3.44 -0.69 32.19
N ALA A 4 -3.66 -0.30 30.93
CA ALA A 4 -2.87 -0.83 29.83
C ALA A 4 -1.40 -0.48 30.12
N ALA A 5 -0.51 -1.47 30.10
CA ALA A 5 0.93 -1.18 30.12
C ALA A 5 1.22 -0.19 28.99
N ALA A 6 2.06 0.82 29.24
CA ALA A 6 2.44 1.80 28.23
C ALA A 6 3.31 1.09 27.16
N VAL A 7 2.66 0.42 26.21
CA VAL A 7 3.34 -0.17 25.06
C VAL A 7 3.92 0.97 24.21
N ALA A 8 5.03 0.69 23.51
CA ALA A 8 5.63 1.53 22.47
C ALA A 8 4.72 1.75 21.24
N ASP A 9 3.42 1.95 21.44
CA ASP A 9 2.40 1.99 20.40
C ASP A 9 1.15 2.74 20.86
N PHE A 10 0.44 3.37 19.93
CA PHE A 10 -0.87 4.01 20.12
C PHE A 10 -2.07 3.10 19.81
N ARG A 11 -1.83 1.85 19.37
CA ARG A 11 -2.88 0.87 19.14
C ARG A 11 -3.39 0.26 20.45
N THR A 12 -4.66 -0.11 20.46
CA THR A 12 -5.26 -0.97 21.48
C THR A 12 -5.08 -2.43 21.11
N TYR A 13 -4.75 -3.27 22.08
CA TYR A 13 -4.62 -4.71 21.89
C TYR A 13 -5.77 -5.41 22.62
N PRO A 14 -6.79 -5.91 21.89
CA PRO A 14 -7.89 -6.63 22.53
C PRO A 14 -7.37 -7.85 23.30
N LYS A 15 -7.82 -8.00 24.54
CA LYS A 15 -7.54 -9.21 25.31
C LYS A 15 -8.44 -10.34 24.81
N ILE A 16 -7.90 -11.22 23.98
CA ILE A 16 -8.61 -12.36 23.37
C ILE A 16 -8.77 -13.51 24.38
N SER A 17 -7.75 -13.74 25.21
CA SER A 17 -7.76 -14.76 26.27
C SER A 17 -6.95 -14.25 27.47
N ASP A 18 -7.34 -14.71 28.67
CA ASP A 18 -6.54 -14.52 29.89
C ASP A 18 -5.29 -15.40 29.88
N LEU A 19 -4.27 -14.97 30.63
CA LEU A 19 -3.12 -15.80 30.98
C LEU A 19 -3.55 -16.79 32.07
N ALA A 20 -3.28 -18.07 31.86
CA ALA A 20 -3.59 -19.13 32.82
C ALA A 20 -2.37 -19.54 33.65
N ASP A 21 -1.20 -19.65 33.01
CA ASP A 21 0.06 -19.99 33.68
C ASP A 21 1.27 -19.44 32.88
N ALA A 22 2.42 -19.30 33.54
CA ALA A 22 3.67 -18.90 32.90
C ALA A 22 4.84 -19.71 33.49
N ARG A 23 5.49 -20.50 32.63
CA ARG A 23 6.60 -21.36 33.03
C ARG A 23 7.93 -20.87 32.46
N VAL A 24 8.87 -20.56 33.34
CA VAL A 24 10.25 -20.24 32.94
C VAL A 24 10.96 -21.52 32.46
N LEU A 25 11.53 -21.46 31.27
CA LEU A 25 12.42 -22.46 30.68
C LEU A 25 13.83 -21.86 30.57
N GLU A 26 14.76 -22.58 29.93
CA GLU A 26 16.18 -22.19 29.88
C GLU A 26 16.39 -20.84 29.15
N ASP A 27 15.76 -20.66 28.01
CA ASP A 27 15.94 -19.51 27.11
C ASP A 27 14.64 -18.73 26.83
N GLN A 28 13.51 -19.19 27.39
CA GLN A 28 12.18 -18.64 27.10
C GLN A 28 11.21 -18.82 28.26
N ILE A 29 10.10 -18.08 28.21
CA ILE A 29 8.93 -18.27 29.06
C ILE A 29 7.82 -18.88 28.21
N LEU A 30 7.32 -20.03 28.63
CA LEU A 30 6.13 -20.65 28.05
C LEU A 30 4.88 -20.10 28.73
N VAL A 31 4.09 -19.32 28.00
CA VAL A 31 2.81 -18.78 28.47
C VAL A 31 1.69 -19.72 28.07
N HIS A 32 0.89 -20.16 29.05
CA HIS A 32 -0.34 -20.90 28.84
C HIS A 32 -1.54 -19.95 28.92
N TRP A 33 -2.41 -20.04 27.93
CA TRP A 33 -3.61 -19.22 27.81
C TRP A 33 -4.84 -19.99 28.30
N ALA A 34 -5.84 -19.28 28.81
CA ALA A 34 -7.11 -19.87 29.26
C ALA A 34 -7.89 -20.59 28.14
N ASP A 35 -7.65 -20.22 26.88
CA ASP A 35 -8.19 -20.90 25.69
C ASP A 35 -7.49 -22.23 25.33
N GLY A 36 -6.51 -22.65 26.14
CA GLY A 36 -5.77 -23.90 25.96
C GLY A 36 -4.52 -23.78 25.07
N ARG A 37 -4.25 -22.60 24.50
CA ARG A 37 -3.04 -22.38 23.70
C ARG A 37 -1.81 -22.24 24.59
N ALA A 38 -0.65 -22.51 24.02
CA ALA A 38 0.64 -22.23 24.63
C ALA A 38 1.52 -21.45 23.64
N SER A 39 2.09 -20.33 24.10
CA SER A 39 2.97 -19.48 23.29
C SER A 39 4.34 -19.34 23.98
N PRO A 40 5.44 -19.73 23.32
CA PRO A 40 6.79 -19.49 23.82
C PRO A 40 7.22 -18.05 23.54
N PHE A 41 7.91 -17.45 24.52
CA PHE A 41 8.53 -16.13 24.40
C PHE A 41 9.96 -16.16 24.94
N HIS A 42 10.96 -16.17 24.06
CA HIS A 42 12.38 -16.08 24.37
C HIS A 42 12.70 -14.87 25.26
N HIS A 43 13.63 -15.07 26.18
CA HIS A 43 14.06 -14.08 27.16
C HIS A 43 14.53 -12.78 26.49
N GLN A 44 15.41 -12.90 25.48
CA GLN A 44 15.91 -11.74 24.73
C GLN A 44 14.77 -10.94 24.10
N TRP A 45 13.80 -11.62 23.46
CA TRP A 45 12.67 -10.95 22.81
C TRP A 45 11.79 -10.18 23.80
N LEU A 46 11.45 -10.79 24.94
CA LEU A 46 10.67 -10.09 25.99
C LEU A 46 11.44 -8.89 26.53
N ARG A 47 12.73 -9.04 26.83
CA ARG A 47 13.56 -7.97 27.38
C ARG A 47 13.74 -6.81 26.41
N ASP A 48 13.97 -7.11 25.13
CA ASP A 48 14.09 -6.13 24.04
C ASP A 48 12.80 -5.32 23.90
N ASN A 49 11.65 -5.97 24.08
CA ASN A 49 10.33 -5.36 23.98
C ASN A 49 9.74 -4.93 25.33
N CYS A 50 10.58 -4.71 26.35
CA CYS A 50 10.10 -4.27 27.66
C CYS A 50 9.41 -2.89 27.55
N PRO A 51 8.14 -2.74 27.95
CA PRO A 51 7.39 -1.49 27.78
C PRO A 51 7.61 -0.49 28.92
N CYS A 52 8.58 -0.70 29.82
CA CYS A 52 8.78 0.17 30.96
C CYS A 52 9.42 1.51 30.55
N ALA A 53 9.29 2.53 31.41
CA ALA A 53 9.81 3.87 31.14
C ALA A 53 11.35 3.95 31.06
N GLU A 54 12.07 2.92 31.51
CA GLU A 54 13.53 2.81 31.34
C GLU A 54 13.90 2.28 29.95
N CYS A 55 13.04 1.48 29.32
CA CYS A 55 13.32 0.82 28.05
C CYS A 55 12.65 1.54 26.87
N VAL A 56 11.57 2.28 27.13
CA VAL A 56 10.80 3.05 26.15
C VAL A 56 10.61 4.47 26.66
N TYR A 57 10.96 5.46 25.84
CA TYR A 57 10.76 6.86 26.21
C TYR A 57 9.26 7.18 26.19
N SER A 58 8.69 7.49 27.35
CA SER A 58 7.23 7.59 27.52
C SER A 58 6.54 8.66 26.66
N VAL A 59 7.30 9.69 26.24
CA VAL A 59 6.77 10.79 25.42
C VAL A 59 6.66 10.39 23.95
N THR A 60 7.76 9.92 23.33
CA THR A 60 7.76 9.54 21.91
C THR A 60 7.26 8.11 21.68
N ARG A 61 7.26 7.29 22.74
CA ARG A 61 7.02 5.84 22.70
C ARG A 61 8.07 5.07 21.90
N GLU A 62 9.24 5.66 21.69
CA GLU A 62 10.35 5.00 21.01
C GLU A 62 11.18 4.18 21.99
N GLN A 63 11.69 3.06 21.50
CA GLN A 63 12.62 2.21 22.24
C GLN A 63 13.92 2.98 22.49
N VAL A 64 14.37 2.98 23.74
CA VAL A 64 15.65 3.55 24.19
C VAL A 64 16.66 2.46 24.49
N LEU A 65 16.17 1.30 24.94
CA LEU A 65 17.00 0.12 25.16
C LEU A 65 17.61 -0.35 23.83
N GLU A 66 18.93 -0.47 23.77
CA GLU A 66 19.57 -1.27 22.73
C GLU A 66 19.82 -2.68 23.27
N ILE A 67 19.47 -3.72 22.49
CA ILE A 67 19.57 -5.11 22.95
C ILE A 67 21.00 -5.52 23.34
N VAL A 68 22.02 -4.84 22.80
CA VAL A 68 23.43 -5.09 23.13
C VAL A 68 23.81 -4.65 24.55
N ASP A 69 23.02 -3.76 25.17
CA ASP A 69 23.21 -3.35 26.57
C ASP A 69 22.68 -4.40 27.57
N VAL A 70 22.02 -5.44 27.06
CA VAL A 70 21.53 -6.59 27.83
C VAL A 70 22.57 -7.70 27.75
N GLU A 71 22.74 -8.46 28.84
CA GLU A 71 23.59 -9.65 28.85
C GLU A 71 23.17 -10.65 27.75
N GLU A 72 24.14 -11.09 26.94
CA GLU A 72 23.91 -11.98 25.78
C GLU A 72 23.19 -13.27 26.20
N HIS A 73 23.55 -13.83 27.35
CA HIS A 73 22.94 -15.02 27.94
C HIS A 73 21.90 -14.66 29.02
N LEU A 74 20.96 -13.79 28.66
CA LEU A 74 19.89 -13.37 29.54
C LEU A 74 19.03 -14.54 30.04
N GLY A 75 18.85 -14.63 31.35
CA GLY A 75 17.91 -15.55 31.99
C GLY A 75 16.83 -14.82 32.80
N ALA A 76 15.59 -15.29 32.73
CA ALA A 76 14.59 -14.92 33.72
C ALA A 76 14.88 -15.62 35.07
N LEU A 77 14.82 -14.87 36.17
CA LEU A 77 14.83 -15.42 37.54
C LEU A 77 13.48 -16.01 37.91
N SER A 78 12.40 -15.31 37.55
CA SER A 78 11.03 -15.76 37.76
C SER A 78 10.10 -15.11 36.75
N ALA A 79 8.98 -15.78 36.49
CA ALA A 79 7.85 -15.24 35.75
C ALA A 79 6.56 -15.66 36.46
N HIS A 80 5.62 -14.74 36.63
CA HIS A 80 4.32 -15.01 37.24
C HIS A 80 3.26 -14.04 36.73
N ILE A 81 2.00 -14.38 36.95
CA ILE A 81 0.86 -13.55 36.54
C ILE A 81 0.43 -12.69 37.74
N ASP A 82 0.39 -11.38 37.55
CA ASP A 82 -0.08 -10.43 38.56
C ASP A 82 -1.02 -9.39 37.93
N GLY A 83 -2.21 -9.23 38.50
CA GLY A 83 -3.27 -8.38 37.95
C GLY A 83 -3.68 -8.73 36.51
N GLY A 84 -3.43 -9.97 36.06
CA GLY A 84 -3.65 -10.43 34.68
C GLY A 84 -2.51 -10.12 33.69
N PHE A 85 -1.41 -9.53 34.16
CA PHE A 85 -0.23 -9.21 33.36
C PHE A 85 0.86 -10.24 33.62
N LEU A 86 1.70 -10.50 32.62
CA LEU A 86 2.92 -11.28 32.82
C LEU A 86 3.98 -10.38 33.45
N GLN A 87 4.45 -10.74 34.65
CA GLN A 87 5.58 -10.12 35.32
C GLN A 87 6.82 -11.00 35.12
N VAL A 88 7.93 -10.41 34.72
CA VAL A 88 9.21 -11.11 34.54
C VAL A 88 10.29 -10.39 35.31
N GLN A 89 11.00 -11.13 36.17
CA GLN A 89 12.19 -10.63 36.85
C GLN A 89 13.42 -11.20 36.15
N TRP A 90 14.33 -10.33 35.71
CA TRP A 90 15.53 -10.73 34.98
C TRP A 90 16.72 -10.92 35.90
N ARG A 91 17.63 -11.83 35.53
CA ARG A 91 19.00 -11.81 36.04
C ARG A 91 19.62 -10.46 35.68
N GLY A 92 20.16 -9.73 36.66
CA GLY A 92 20.54 -8.32 36.53
C GLY A 92 19.56 -7.33 37.18
N GLY A 93 18.42 -7.79 37.69
CA GLY A 93 17.55 -7.02 38.60
C GLY A 93 16.47 -6.17 37.93
N HIS A 94 16.45 -6.08 36.59
CA HIS A 94 15.39 -5.41 35.85
C HIS A 94 14.06 -6.19 35.93
N ASN A 95 12.94 -5.48 35.90
CA ASN A 95 11.60 -6.08 35.90
C ASN A 95 10.79 -5.61 34.70
N SER A 96 10.10 -6.53 34.04
CA SER A 96 9.24 -6.25 32.89
C SER A 96 7.81 -6.70 33.16
N ARG A 97 6.84 -5.92 32.67
CA ARG A 97 5.40 -6.18 32.82
C ARG A 97 4.72 -6.11 31.45
N PHE A 98 4.09 -7.19 31.01
CA PHE A 98 3.50 -7.29 29.68
C PHE A 98 1.98 -7.46 29.73
N ASP A 99 1.29 -6.71 28.88
CA ASP A 99 -0.16 -6.81 28.69
C ASP A 99 -0.53 -8.11 27.93
N PRO A 100 -1.55 -8.86 28.38
CA PRO A 100 -1.92 -10.12 27.75
C PRO A 100 -2.42 -9.96 26.30
N GLY A 101 -3.12 -8.87 25.98
CA GLY A 101 -3.53 -8.58 24.61
C GLY A 101 -2.33 -8.32 23.72
N TRP A 102 -1.36 -7.54 24.22
CA TRP A 102 -0.11 -7.26 23.50
C TRP A 102 0.71 -8.54 23.26
N LEU A 103 0.89 -9.37 24.29
CA LEU A 103 1.57 -10.65 24.19
C LEU A 103 0.90 -11.54 23.14
N ARG A 104 -0.43 -11.66 23.18
CA ARG A 104 -1.16 -12.53 22.24
C ARG A 104 -1.04 -12.04 20.81
N ALA A 105 -1.11 -10.73 20.59
CA ALA A 105 -0.97 -10.14 19.26
C ALA A 105 0.43 -10.34 18.65
N HIS A 106 1.47 -10.44 19.49
CA HIS A 106 2.86 -10.55 19.07
C HIS A 106 3.47 -11.95 19.21
N ALA A 107 2.76 -12.91 19.80
CA ALA A 107 3.14 -14.31 19.87
C ALA A 107 3.62 -14.82 18.50
N TYR A 108 4.78 -15.47 18.45
CA TYR A 108 5.45 -15.81 17.19
C TYR A 108 5.62 -17.32 16.96
N ASP A 109 4.92 -18.14 17.75
CA ASP A 109 4.66 -19.53 17.38
C ASP A 109 3.93 -19.62 16.03
N ASP A 110 4.01 -20.80 15.40
CA ASP A 110 3.53 -20.99 14.03
C ASP A 110 2.03 -20.72 13.88
N GLU A 111 1.22 -21.10 14.87
CA GLU A 111 -0.22 -20.83 14.88
C GLU A 111 -0.48 -19.32 14.96
N SER A 112 0.22 -18.60 15.83
CA SER A 112 0.08 -17.14 16.00
C SER A 112 0.53 -16.37 14.78
N ARG A 113 1.63 -16.77 14.15
CA ARG A 113 2.07 -16.16 12.89
C ARG A 113 1.10 -16.46 11.75
N ALA A 114 0.54 -17.66 11.69
CA ALA A 114 -0.41 -18.05 10.66
C ALA A 114 -1.71 -17.24 10.77
N GLU A 115 -2.27 -17.12 11.98
CA GLU A 115 -3.44 -16.28 12.26
C GLU A 115 -3.21 -14.82 11.91
N ARG A 116 -2.08 -14.24 12.36
CA ARG A 116 -1.73 -12.85 12.04
C ARG A 116 -1.59 -12.64 10.54
N ARG A 117 -0.97 -13.59 9.82
CA ARG A 117 -0.85 -13.56 8.36
C ARG A 117 -2.21 -13.68 7.67
N ALA A 118 -3.10 -14.52 8.18
CA ALA A 118 -4.45 -14.68 7.65
C ALA A 118 -5.32 -13.43 7.85
N ALA A 119 -5.14 -12.73 8.98
CA ALA A 119 -5.86 -11.51 9.32
C ALA A 119 -5.33 -10.24 8.65
N LYS A 120 -4.14 -10.28 8.02
CA LYS A 120 -3.62 -9.13 7.26
C LYS A 120 -4.63 -8.75 6.16
N PRO A 121 -4.95 -7.46 6.00
CA PRO A 121 -5.73 -6.99 4.87
C PRO A 121 -5.11 -7.46 3.56
N LYS A 122 -5.94 -8.00 2.66
CA LYS A 122 -5.51 -8.49 1.35
C LYS A 122 -6.18 -7.68 0.26
N SER A 123 -5.43 -7.42 -0.81
CA SER A 123 -5.99 -6.88 -2.03
C SER A 123 -7.07 -7.81 -2.58
N VAL A 124 -8.26 -7.28 -2.83
CA VAL A 124 -9.34 -7.97 -3.53
C VAL A 124 -9.12 -7.78 -5.02
N LEU A 125 -8.64 -8.83 -5.69
CA LEU A 125 -8.38 -8.81 -7.14
C LEU A 125 -9.69 -8.65 -7.91
N TRP A 126 -9.67 -7.87 -8.98
CA TRP A 126 -10.87 -7.63 -9.81
C TRP A 126 -10.60 -7.71 -11.31
N ASN A 127 -11.69 -7.75 -12.07
CA ASN A 127 -11.70 -7.93 -13.51
C ASN A 127 -12.84 -7.09 -14.13
N HIS A 128 -13.27 -7.37 -15.37
CA HIS A 128 -14.34 -6.62 -16.04
C HIS A 128 -15.68 -6.53 -15.29
N THR A 129 -15.98 -7.45 -14.36
CA THR A 129 -17.21 -7.41 -13.53
C THR A 129 -17.03 -6.59 -12.26
N PHE A 130 -15.97 -5.79 -12.15
CA PHE A 130 -15.67 -5.01 -10.95
C PHE A 130 -16.81 -4.05 -10.58
N SER A 131 -17.37 -4.25 -9.38
CA SER A 131 -18.30 -3.30 -8.77
C SER A 131 -17.50 -2.17 -8.12
N LEU A 132 -17.27 -1.11 -8.90
CA LEU A 132 -16.59 0.10 -8.48
C LEU A 132 -17.18 0.69 -7.18
N PRO A 133 -16.39 0.81 -6.10
CA PRO A 133 -16.79 1.55 -4.90
C PRO A 133 -16.93 3.04 -5.21
N VAL A 134 -18.06 3.63 -4.81
CA VAL A 134 -18.39 5.05 -5.05
C VAL A 134 -18.74 5.70 -3.71
N PHE A 135 -18.15 6.86 -3.44
CA PHE A 135 -18.35 7.64 -2.23
C PHE A 135 -18.85 9.05 -2.55
N ASP A 136 -19.57 9.66 -1.60
CA ASP A 136 -20.01 11.05 -1.68
C ASP A 136 -18.95 11.99 -1.09
N TYR A 137 -18.66 13.09 -1.79
CA TYR A 137 -17.67 14.07 -1.38
C TYR A 137 -18.00 14.70 -0.03
N ALA A 138 -19.25 15.14 0.18
CA ALA A 138 -19.62 15.83 1.41
C ALA A 138 -19.49 14.89 2.61
N ALA A 139 -19.92 13.63 2.47
CA ALA A 139 -19.77 12.62 3.50
C ALA A 139 -18.28 12.33 3.82
N VAL A 140 -17.43 12.12 2.82
CA VAL A 140 -15.97 11.91 3.02
C VAL A 140 -15.31 13.11 3.71
N MET A 141 -15.78 14.32 3.44
CA MET A 141 -15.25 15.56 4.03
C MET A 141 -15.77 15.84 5.45
N GLN A 142 -16.86 15.22 5.90
CA GLN A 142 -17.48 15.55 7.20
C GLN A 142 -17.42 14.40 8.20
N ASP A 143 -17.52 13.17 7.73
CA ASP A 143 -17.62 11.98 8.57
C ASP A 143 -16.32 11.16 8.57
N PRO A 144 -15.63 11.01 9.71
CA PRO A 144 -14.44 10.18 9.83
C PRO A 144 -14.68 8.70 9.49
N GLU A 145 -15.88 8.17 9.73
CA GLU A 145 -16.19 6.78 9.42
C GLU A 145 -16.29 6.58 7.90
N THR A 146 -17.03 7.45 7.20
CA THR A 146 -17.09 7.44 5.74
C THR A 146 -15.70 7.65 5.10
N LEU A 147 -14.86 8.52 5.68
CA LEU A 147 -13.47 8.66 5.27
C LEU A 147 -12.72 7.33 5.41
N LEU A 148 -12.80 6.68 6.58
CA LEU A 148 -12.17 5.38 6.81
C LEU A 148 -12.65 4.32 5.80
N GLN A 149 -13.95 4.21 5.56
CA GLN A 149 -14.52 3.26 4.60
C GLN A 149 -14.01 3.50 3.17
N TRP A 150 -13.87 4.76 2.75
CA TRP A 150 -13.26 5.10 1.46
C TRP A 150 -11.79 4.66 1.39
N LEU A 151 -11.00 4.95 2.42
CA LEU A 151 -9.58 4.58 2.46
C LEU A 151 -9.37 3.06 2.48
N LEU A 152 -10.20 2.32 3.21
CA LEU A 152 -10.21 0.86 3.21
C LEU A 152 -10.55 0.31 1.83
N ALA A 153 -11.61 0.82 1.19
CA ALA A 153 -11.99 0.42 -0.17
C ALA A 153 -10.87 0.72 -1.18
N LEU A 154 -10.18 1.86 -1.04
CA LEU A 154 -9.04 2.22 -1.89
C LEU A 154 -7.85 1.28 -1.67
N ARG A 155 -7.50 0.96 -0.42
CA ARG A 155 -6.43 0.00 -0.11
C ARG A 155 -6.74 -1.39 -0.68
N ASP A 156 -7.97 -1.86 -0.52
CA ASP A 156 -8.33 -3.25 -0.82
C ASP A 156 -8.60 -3.47 -2.31
N SER A 157 -9.26 -2.51 -2.98
CA SER A 157 -9.56 -2.61 -4.41
C SER A 157 -8.56 -1.90 -5.31
N GLY A 158 -7.85 -0.88 -4.83
CA GLY A 158 -6.95 -0.07 -5.65
C GLY A 158 -7.63 0.86 -6.65
N LEU A 159 -8.97 0.97 -6.65
CA LEU A 159 -9.73 1.88 -7.53
C LEU A 159 -11.07 2.27 -6.90
N THR A 160 -11.30 3.57 -6.71
CA THR A 160 -12.54 4.14 -6.15
C THR A 160 -12.98 5.38 -6.93
N GLN A 161 -14.26 5.73 -6.81
CA GLN A 161 -14.82 6.98 -7.31
C GLN A 161 -15.33 7.85 -6.16
N ILE A 162 -15.21 9.16 -6.30
CA ILE A 162 -15.89 10.13 -5.45
C ILE A 162 -16.74 11.04 -6.32
N ARG A 163 -17.98 11.29 -5.90
CA ARG A 163 -18.94 12.15 -6.60
C ARG A 163 -19.29 13.39 -5.79
N GLY A 164 -19.71 14.45 -6.49
CA GLY A 164 -20.09 15.71 -5.85
C GLY A 164 -18.89 16.57 -5.42
N VAL A 165 -17.72 16.34 -6.01
CA VAL A 165 -16.54 17.19 -5.78
C VAL A 165 -16.78 18.55 -6.47
N PRO A 166 -16.52 19.69 -5.81
CA PRO A 166 -16.70 21.00 -6.42
C PRO A 166 -15.82 21.19 -7.65
N THR A 167 -16.35 21.74 -8.75
CA THR A 167 -15.65 21.83 -10.06
C THR A 167 -14.71 23.03 -10.20
N GLU A 168 -14.37 23.71 -9.11
CA GLU A 168 -13.40 24.79 -9.09
C GLU A 168 -11.95 24.27 -9.04
N PRO A 169 -10.99 24.94 -9.70
CA PRO A 169 -9.57 24.58 -9.58
C PRO A 169 -9.10 24.56 -8.11
N GLY A 170 -8.40 23.49 -7.72
CA GLY A 170 -7.86 23.33 -6.37
C GLY A 170 -8.76 22.53 -5.42
N SER A 171 -10.01 22.24 -5.79
CA SER A 171 -10.90 21.37 -5.00
C SER A 171 -10.33 19.96 -4.78
N LEU A 172 -9.57 19.45 -5.76
CA LEU A 172 -8.85 18.18 -5.64
C LEU A 172 -7.91 18.15 -4.43
N ALA A 173 -7.21 19.26 -4.15
CA ALA A 173 -6.27 19.32 -3.05
C ALA A 173 -6.96 19.19 -1.69
N LEU A 174 -8.20 19.67 -1.55
CA LEU A 174 -8.94 19.61 -0.29
C LEU A 174 -9.23 18.17 0.11
N ILE A 175 -9.63 17.33 -0.84
CA ILE A 175 -9.90 15.91 -0.56
C ILE A 175 -8.62 15.08 -0.45
N ALA A 176 -7.61 15.35 -1.28
CA ALA A 176 -6.31 14.71 -1.17
C ALA A 176 -5.70 14.92 0.25
N LYS A 177 -5.87 16.13 0.81
CA LYS A 177 -5.45 16.50 2.17
C LYS A 177 -6.22 15.83 3.31
N ARG A 178 -7.31 15.11 3.02
CA ARG A 178 -7.98 14.24 4.00
C ARG A 178 -7.17 12.98 4.30
N ILE A 179 -6.31 12.58 3.36
CA ILE A 179 -5.33 11.51 3.55
C ILE A 179 -4.11 12.09 4.24
N SER A 180 -3.34 12.93 3.53
CA SER A 180 -2.10 13.55 4.01
C SER A 180 -1.61 14.65 3.05
N PHE A 181 -0.30 14.91 2.99
CA PHE A 181 0.29 15.84 2.03
C PHE A 181 0.32 15.27 0.60
N ILE A 182 0.39 16.18 -0.37
CA ILE A 182 0.42 15.86 -1.80
C ILE A 182 1.88 15.80 -2.25
N ARG A 183 2.24 14.76 -2.99
CA ARG A 183 3.59 14.57 -3.53
C ARG A 183 3.84 15.54 -4.68
N GLU A 184 4.81 16.42 -4.51
CA GLU A 184 5.29 17.29 -5.59
C GLU A 184 6.08 16.51 -6.64
N SER A 185 5.95 16.91 -7.90
CA SER A 185 6.69 16.34 -9.03
C SER A 185 7.17 17.45 -9.96
N ASN A 186 7.89 17.10 -11.03
CA ASN A 186 8.23 18.05 -12.10
C ASN A 186 7.00 18.63 -12.83
N PHE A 187 5.81 18.06 -12.61
CA PHE A 187 4.53 18.59 -13.09
C PHE A 187 3.82 19.48 -12.06
N GLY A 188 4.47 19.77 -10.93
CA GLY A 188 3.92 20.51 -9.79
C GLY A 188 3.20 19.61 -8.78
N VAL A 189 2.56 20.27 -7.80
CA VAL A 189 1.72 19.62 -6.76
C VAL A 189 0.37 19.20 -7.34
N LEU A 190 -0.24 20.10 -8.13
CA LEU A 190 -1.43 19.81 -8.93
C LEU A 190 -1.07 20.05 -10.39
N PHE A 191 -1.50 19.15 -11.27
CA PHE A 191 -1.30 19.29 -12.71
C PHE A 191 -2.63 19.29 -13.46
N ASN A 192 -2.69 20.04 -14.56
CA ASN A 192 -3.89 20.16 -15.39
C ASN A 192 -3.74 19.29 -16.63
N VAL A 193 -4.70 18.40 -16.87
CA VAL A 193 -4.80 17.58 -18.07
C VAL A 193 -5.83 18.21 -19.00
N GLN A 194 -5.32 18.99 -19.95
CA GLN A 194 -6.05 19.67 -21.03
C GLN A 194 -5.28 19.43 -22.34
N SER A 195 -5.98 19.47 -23.48
CA SER A 195 -5.30 19.42 -24.78
C SER A 195 -4.52 20.71 -25.01
N LYS A 196 -3.20 20.62 -25.24
CA LYS A 196 -2.33 21.77 -25.55
C LYS A 196 -1.75 21.61 -26.96
N ALA A 197 -1.53 22.73 -27.66
CA ALA A 197 -0.90 22.71 -28.99
C ALA A 197 0.56 22.25 -28.94
N ASP A 198 1.31 22.68 -27.91
CA ASP A 198 2.69 22.25 -27.63
C ASP A 198 2.72 21.36 -26.37
N ALA A 199 2.42 20.06 -26.54
CA ALA A 199 2.39 19.09 -25.46
C ALA A 199 3.79 18.50 -25.18
N ASP A 200 4.22 18.53 -23.91
CA ASP A 200 5.44 17.89 -23.37
C ASP A 200 5.19 16.44 -22.89
N SER A 201 3.93 16.00 -22.89
CA SER A 201 3.51 14.65 -22.51
C SER A 201 2.33 14.17 -23.36
N ASN A 202 2.32 12.88 -23.70
CA ASN A 202 1.20 12.23 -24.42
C ASN A 202 -0.15 12.41 -23.69
N ALA A 203 -0.13 12.59 -22.37
CA ALA A 203 -1.32 12.86 -21.56
C ALA A 203 -2.07 14.14 -21.99
N TYR A 204 -1.36 15.11 -22.58
CA TYR A 204 -1.89 16.40 -23.04
C TYR A 204 -2.27 16.42 -24.52
N THR A 205 -2.34 15.24 -25.16
CA THR A 205 -2.77 15.08 -26.56
C THR A 205 -4.15 14.43 -26.64
N ALA A 206 -4.77 14.40 -27.83
CA ALA A 206 -6.06 13.73 -28.07
C ALA A 206 -5.93 12.22 -28.38
N PHE A 207 -4.71 11.69 -28.49
CA PHE A 207 -4.47 10.30 -28.87
C PHE A 207 -4.90 9.30 -27.78
N ASN A 208 -5.12 8.05 -28.18
CA ASN A 208 -5.30 6.96 -27.23
C ASN A 208 -4.06 6.82 -26.34
N LEU A 209 -4.24 6.91 -25.02
CA LEU A 209 -3.18 6.66 -24.05
C LEU A 209 -3.32 5.21 -23.59
N PRO A 210 -2.37 4.31 -23.93
CA PRO A 210 -2.48 2.90 -23.60
C PRO A 210 -2.41 2.66 -22.09
N LEU A 211 -2.83 1.48 -21.63
CA LEU A 211 -2.80 1.12 -20.21
C LEU A 211 -1.38 1.22 -19.66
N HIS A 212 -1.24 2.03 -18.61
CA HIS A 212 0.02 2.34 -17.98
C HIS A 212 -0.17 2.65 -16.49
N THR A 213 0.95 2.67 -15.79
CA THR A 213 1.13 3.26 -14.47
C THR A 213 1.95 4.52 -14.63
N ASP A 214 1.61 5.58 -13.92
CA ASP A 214 2.27 6.86 -14.03
C ASP A 214 3.63 6.89 -13.33
N LEU A 215 4.52 7.69 -13.92
CA LEU A 215 5.88 7.95 -13.46
C LEU A 215 6.67 6.69 -13.03
N PRO A 216 6.71 5.60 -13.83
CA PRO A 216 7.48 4.38 -13.50
C PRO A 216 9.01 4.63 -13.53
N THR A 217 9.40 5.83 -13.94
CA THR A 217 10.77 6.36 -14.01
C THR A 217 11.30 6.84 -12.66
N ARG A 218 10.44 6.94 -11.64
CA ARG A 218 10.81 7.36 -10.29
C ARG A 218 11.36 6.19 -9.49
N GLU A 219 12.31 6.48 -8.61
CA GLU A 219 12.73 5.51 -7.57
C GLU A 219 11.51 5.02 -6.79
N LEU A 220 10.78 5.96 -6.19
CA LEU A 220 9.47 5.73 -5.60
C LEU A 220 8.41 6.11 -6.62
N GLN A 221 7.87 5.12 -7.34
CA GLN A 221 6.70 5.36 -8.18
C GLN A 221 5.56 5.91 -7.32
N PRO A 222 4.81 6.95 -7.73
CA PRO A 222 3.74 7.47 -6.89
C PRO A 222 2.75 6.37 -6.49
N GLY A 223 2.37 6.33 -5.21
CA GLY A 223 1.50 5.29 -4.67
C GLY A 223 0.06 5.41 -5.16
N LEU A 224 -0.55 6.58 -4.93
CA LEU A 224 -1.89 6.92 -5.32
C LEU A 224 -1.88 8.00 -6.39
N GLN A 225 -2.84 7.93 -7.30
CA GLN A 225 -3.14 8.99 -8.25
C GLN A 225 -4.60 9.40 -8.14
N PHE A 226 -4.81 10.71 -8.25
CA PHE A 226 -6.12 11.32 -8.32
C PHE A 226 -6.31 11.96 -9.68
N LEU A 227 -7.50 11.83 -10.24
CA LEU A 227 -7.93 12.55 -11.43
C LEU A 227 -9.35 13.06 -11.21
N HIS A 228 -9.48 14.38 -11.08
CA HIS A 228 -10.74 15.08 -10.84
C HIS A 228 -11.21 15.77 -12.13
N CYS A 229 -12.46 15.53 -12.53
CA CYS A 229 -13.05 16.14 -13.70
C CYS A 229 -13.68 17.50 -13.35
N LEU A 230 -13.13 18.58 -13.92
CA LEU A 230 -13.72 19.92 -13.81
C LEU A 230 -14.69 20.16 -14.97
N VAL A 231 -14.29 19.78 -16.19
CA VAL A 231 -15.08 19.93 -17.43
C VAL A 231 -14.85 18.71 -18.32
N ASN A 232 -15.92 18.14 -18.90
CA ASN A 232 -15.81 17.05 -19.86
C ASN A 232 -17.00 17.03 -20.84
N ASP A 233 -17.00 17.99 -21.76
CA ASP A 233 -18.04 18.13 -22.80
C ASP A 233 -17.69 17.36 -24.08
N ALA A 234 -16.45 16.87 -24.19
CA ALA A 234 -15.97 16.16 -25.37
C ALA A 234 -16.58 14.75 -25.51
N ASN A 235 -16.85 14.34 -26.75
CA ASN A 235 -17.26 12.99 -27.10
C ASN A 235 -16.07 12.01 -27.01
N GLY A 236 -16.31 10.82 -26.44
CA GLY A 236 -15.27 9.82 -26.19
C GLY A 236 -14.42 10.12 -24.95
N GLY A 237 -13.21 9.56 -24.89
CA GLY A 237 -12.27 9.81 -23.81
C GLY A 237 -12.61 9.13 -22.49
N GLU A 238 -13.32 8.00 -22.55
CA GLU A 238 -13.59 7.15 -21.40
C GLU A 238 -12.29 6.68 -20.76
N SER A 239 -12.30 6.58 -19.44
CA SER A 239 -11.24 5.94 -18.67
C SER A 239 -11.33 4.43 -18.84
N ILE A 240 -10.19 3.79 -19.05
CA ILE A 240 -10.05 2.34 -19.04
C ILE A 240 -9.14 1.97 -17.87
N PHE A 241 -9.55 0.98 -17.09
CA PHE A 241 -8.76 0.44 -15.99
C PHE A 241 -8.60 -1.07 -16.11
N VAL A 242 -7.45 -1.57 -15.67
CA VAL A 242 -7.24 -3.00 -15.39
C VAL A 242 -6.49 -3.17 -14.07
N ASP A 243 -6.80 -4.25 -13.36
CA ASP A 243 -6.07 -4.63 -12.15
C ASP A 243 -4.77 -5.33 -12.54
N GLY A 244 -3.65 -4.61 -12.41
CA GLY A 244 -2.34 -5.17 -12.72
C GLY A 244 -1.98 -6.36 -11.82
N PHE A 245 -2.51 -6.43 -10.60
CA PHE A 245 -2.30 -7.58 -9.72
C PHE A 245 -3.11 -8.79 -10.18
N ALA A 246 -4.34 -8.60 -10.65
CA ALA A 246 -5.13 -9.69 -11.23
C ALA A 246 -4.48 -10.24 -12.50
N ILE A 247 -3.95 -9.36 -13.37
CA ILE A 247 -3.18 -9.76 -14.55
C ILE A 247 -1.91 -10.51 -14.15
N ALA A 248 -1.18 -10.02 -13.15
CA ALA A 248 0.03 -10.68 -12.67
C ALA A 248 -0.25 -12.08 -12.10
N GLN A 249 -1.35 -12.26 -11.35
CA GLN A 249 -1.75 -13.58 -10.85
C GLN A 249 -2.24 -14.51 -11.97
N ALA A 250 -3.00 -13.99 -12.94
CA ALA A 250 -3.38 -14.75 -14.11
C ALA A 250 -2.14 -15.18 -14.92
N LEU A 251 -1.16 -14.29 -15.11
CA LEU A 251 0.10 -14.61 -15.78
C LEU A 251 0.89 -15.67 -14.99
N ARG A 252 0.94 -15.56 -13.67
CA ARG A 252 1.58 -16.55 -12.78
C ARG A 252 0.99 -17.95 -12.96
N ALA A 253 -0.31 -18.06 -13.20
CA ALA A 253 -1.00 -19.34 -13.41
C ALA A 253 -0.91 -19.83 -14.86
N GLU A 254 -1.10 -18.94 -15.85
CA GLU A 254 -1.20 -19.29 -17.26
C GLU A 254 0.18 -19.45 -17.94
N ASP A 255 1.17 -18.66 -17.51
CA ASP A 255 2.54 -18.68 -18.04
C ASP A 255 3.54 -18.32 -16.90
N PRO A 256 3.85 -19.29 -16.01
CA PRO A 256 4.73 -19.06 -14.86
C PRO A 256 6.14 -18.60 -15.25
N GLU A 257 6.63 -19.01 -16.42
CA GLU A 257 7.94 -18.63 -16.92
C GLU A 257 7.97 -17.15 -17.33
N ALA A 258 6.91 -16.67 -18.02
CA ALA A 258 6.76 -15.26 -18.33
C ALA A 258 6.60 -14.42 -17.05
N PHE A 259 5.80 -14.89 -16.09
CA PHE A 259 5.66 -14.22 -14.80
C PHE A 259 7.03 -14.03 -14.12
N ARG A 260 7.79 -15.11 -13.99
CA ARG A 260 9.14 -15.08 -13.41
C ARG A 260 10.06 -14.12 -14.15
N ALA A 261 10.05 -14.16 -15.49
CA ALA A 261 10.86 -13.26 -16.31
C ALA A 261 10.55 -11.78 -16.03
N LEU A 262 9.28 -11.41 -15.84
CA LEU A 262 8.88 -10.03 -15.53
C LEU A 262 9.17 -9.60 -14.08
N CYS A 263 9.41 -10.56 -13.19
CA CYS A 263 9.86 -10.32 -11.82
C CYS A 263 11.38 -10.19 -11.70
N GLU A 264 12.13 -10.95 -12.50
CA GLU A 264 13.58 -11.09 -12.32
C GLU A 264 14.41 -10.28 -13.32
N ILE A 265 13.92 -10.07 -14.55
CA ILE A 265 14.66 -9.33 -15.58
C ILE A 265 14.24 -7.86 -15.50
N PRO A 266 15.14 -6.96 -15.07
CA PRO A 266 14.77 -5.56 -14.89
C PRO A 266 14.62 -4.85 -16.23
N VAL A 267 13.73 -3.86 -16.24
CA VAL A 267 13.48 -2.98 -17.38
C VAL A 267 13.80 -1.55 -16.96
N GLU A 268 14.49 -0.85 -17.85
CA GLU A 268 14.74 0.56 -17.63
C GLU A 268 13.54 1.40 -18.07
N PHE A 269 13.16 2.37 -17.27
CA PHE A 269 12.18 3.40 -17.57
C PHE A 269 12.88 4.76 -17.61
N ARG A 270 12.59 5.58 -18.62
CA ARG A 270 13.19 6.90 -18.84
C ARG A 270 12.11 7.94 -19.16
N ASN A 271 12.14 9.06 -18.44
CA ASN A 271 11.40 10.28 -18.81
C ASN A 271 12.44 11.33 -19.18
N LYS A 272 12.40 11.77 -20.44
CA LYS A 272 13.37 12.68 -21.04
C LYS A 272 12.66 13.99 -21.35
N ASP A 273 13.01 15.04 -20.63
CA ASP A 273 12.56 16.39 -20.86
C ASP A 273 13.78 17.32 -21.05
N ARG A 274 13.58 18.53 -21.59
CA ARG A 274 14.66 19.52 -21.75
C ARG A 274 15.31 19.92 -20.43
N HIS A 275 14.56 19.84 -19.31
CA HIS A 275 14.99 20.30 -18.00
C HIS A 275 15.01 19.18 -16.95
N SER A 276 14.69 17.93 -17.31
CA SER A 276 14.79 16.79 -16.40
C SER A 276 15.03 15.46 -17.13
N ASP A 277 15.79 14.56 -16.49
CA ASP A 277 16.06 13.19 -16.97
C ASP A 277 15.90 12.22 -15.80
N TYR A 278 14.75 11.54 -15.73
CA TYR A 278 14.46 10.57 -14.69
C TYR A 278 14.60 9.15 -15.23
N ARG A 279 15.36 8.32 -14.52
CA ARG A 279 15.62 6.93 -14.90
C ARG A 279 15.41 5.99 -13.73
N ARG A 280 14.83 4.84 -14.00
CA ARG A 280 14.74 3.74 -13.04
C ARG A 280 14.89 2.40 -13.73
N LEU A 281 15.81 1.59 -13.22
CA LEU A 281 15.92 0.17 -13.54
C LEU A 281 15.11 -0.61 -12.49
N ALA A 282 14.07 -1.34 -12.92
CA ALA A 282 13.19 -2.08 -12.03
C ALA A 282 12.45 -3.19 -12.79
N PRO A 283 12.01 -4.29 -12.13
CA PRO A 283 11.16 -5.27 -12.76
C PRO A 283 9.79 -4.67 -13.13
N ILE A 284 9.09 -5.31 -14.07
CA ILE A 284 7.71 -4.92 -14.43
C ILE A 284 6.74 -5.36 -13.32
N ILE A 285 7.00 -6.50 -12.68
CA ILE A 285 6.21 -7.03 -11.57
C ILE A 285 7.13 -7.16 -10.36
N ALA A 286 7.03 -6.25 -9.40
CA ALA A 286 7.80 -6.35 -8.15
C ALA A 286 7.04 -7.18 -7.11
N LEU A 287 7.78 -7.99 -6.36
CA LEU A 287 7.25 -8.77 -5.24
C LEU A 287 7.64 -8.11 -3.91
N ASP A 288 6.81 -8.28 -2.88
CA ASP A 288 7.17 -7.93 -1.51
C ASP A 288 8.08 -8.99 -0.86
N ALA A 289 8.48 -8.75 0.39
CA ALA A 289 9.33 -9.66 1.16
C ALA A 289 8.70 -11.04 1.43
N LEU A 290 7.41 -11.23 1.15
CA LEU A 290 6.69 -12.49 1.28
C LEU A 290 6.41 -13.16 -0.08
N GLY A 291 6.84 -12.56 -1.19
CA GLY A 291 6.64 -13.07 -2.55
C GLY A 291 5.29 -12.71 -3.18
N ASP A 292 4.51 -11.85 -2.54
CA ASP A 292 3.25 -11.34 -3.08
C ASP A 292 3.49 -10.16 -4.03
N VAL A 293 2.65 -10.01 -5.05
CA VAL A 293 2.79 -8.90 -6.01
C VAL A 293 2.52 -7.58 -5.29
N ALA A 294 3.46 -6.65 -5.36
CA ALA A 294 3.45 -5.41 -4.58
C ALA A 294 3.36 -4.14 -5.44
N GLU A 295 3.90 -4.21 -6.67
CA GLU A 295 3.96 -3.08 -7.59
C GLU A 295 4.02 -3.57 -9.04
N ILE A 296 3.34 -2.85 -9.94
CA ILE A 296 3.40 -3.00 -11.38
C ILE A 296 4.01 -1.73 -11.98
N ARG A 297 5.04 -1.89 -12.80
CA ARG A 297 5.64 -0.81 -13.60
C ARG A 297 5.40 -1.05 -15.06
N MET A 298 4.51 -0.28 -15.66
CA MET A 298 4.22 -0.39 -17.08
C MET A 298 3.94 0.98 -17.70
N ALA A 299 4.79 1.44 -18.60
CA ALA A 299 4.47 2.51 -19.52
C ALA A 299 5.33 2.34 -20.77
N ASN A 300 4.76 1.81 -21.85
CA ASN A 300 5.49 1.50 -23.07
C ASN A 300 6.20 2.73 -23.67
N PHE A 301 5.60 3.92 -23.53
CA PHE A 301 6.14 5.19 -24.01
C PHE A 301 7.24 5.80 -23.11
N LEU A 302 7.43 5.27 -21.89
CA LEU A 302 8.53 5.65 -20.99
C LEU A 302 9.54 4.51 -20.79
N ARG A 303 9.44 3.43 -21.57
CA ARG A 303 10.36 2.29 -21.49
C ARG A 303 11.64 2.59 -22.26
N GLY A 304 12.80 2.47 -21.60
CA GLY A 304 14.11 2.50 -22.22
C GLY A 304 14.38 1.26 -23.09
N PRO A 305 15.48 1.24 -23.86
CA PRO A 305 15.93 0.01 -24.52
C PRO A 305 16.10 -1.13 -23.50
N PHE A 306 15.70 -2.35 -23.86
CA PHE A 306 15.94 -3.49 -22.97
C PHE A 306 17.43 -3.80 -22.89
N ASP A 307 17.89 -4.05 -21.68
CA ASP A 307 19.24 -4.46 -21.35
C ASP A 307 19.17 -5.80 -20.61
N ALA A 308 19.35 -6.88 -21.36
CA ALA A 308 19.26 -8.26 -20.88
C ALA A 308 20.24 -9.12 -21.69
N SER A 309 20.62 -10.29 -21.17
CA SER A 309 21.52 -11.19 -21.88
C SER A 309 20.91 -11.69 -23.20
N VAL A 310 21.74 -12.18 -24.11
CA VAL A 310 21.30 -12.75 -25.41
C VAL A 310 20.32 -13.89 -25.20
N GLU A 311 20.53 -14.70 -24.16
CA GLU A 311 19.71 -15.84 -23.77
C GLU A 311 18.36 -15.39 -23.17
N GLN A 312 18.36 -14.31 -22.39
CA GLN A 312 17.17 -13.80 -21.72
C GLN A 312 16.26 -12.97 -22.63
N MET A 313 16.83 -12.30 -23.65
CA MET A 313 16.12 -11.34 -24.49
C MET A 313 14.85 -11.92 -25.16
N PRO A 314 14.86 -13.14 -25.75
CA PRO A 314 13.65 -13.74 -26.34
C PRO A 314 12.54 -13.95 -25.30
N LEU A 315 12.90 -14.43 -24.11
CA LEU A 315 11.95 -14.66 -23.02
C LEU A 315 11.37 -13.34 -22.50
N LEU A 316 12.21 -12.32 -22.28
CA LEU A 316 11.76 -11.00 -21.85
C LEU A 316 10.74 -10.41 -22.84
N TYR A 317 11.03 -10.45 -24.15
CA TYR A 317 10.09 -9.95 -25.15
C TYR A 317 8.79 -10.77 -25.22
N ARG A 318 8.85 -12.11 -25.10
CA ARG A 318 7.65 -12.96 -25.03
C ARG A 318 6.78 -12.56 -23.84
N ALA A 319 7.40 -12.47 -22.66
CA ALA A 319 6.72 -12.16 -21.41
C ALA A 319 6.12 -10.75 -21.43
N TYR A 320 6.90 -9.76 -21.88
CA TYR A 320 6.46 -8.37 -22.04
C TYR A 320 5.27 -8.25 -22.98
N ARG A 321 5.34 -8.93 -24.14
CA ARG A 321 4.24 -8.98 -25.11
C ARG A 321 3.00 -9.65 -24.51
N ARG A 322 3.15 -10.75 -23.77
CA ARG A 322 2.03 -11.46 -23.14
C ARG A 322 1.33 -10.57 -22.12
N PHE A 323 2.09 -9.91 -21.24
CA PHE A 323 1.52 -9.00 -20.24
C PHE A 323 0.72 -7.86 -20.89
N ILE A 324 1.28 -7.19 -21.91
CA ILE A 324 0.56 -6.12 -22.64
C ILE A 324 -0.65 -6.67 -23.40
N ALA A 325 -0.58 -7.88 -23.93
CA ALA A 325 -1.74 -8.49 -24.58
C ALA A 325 -2.87 -8.70 -23.57
N MET A 326 -2.56 -9.16 -22.35
CA MET A 326 -3.54 -9.37 -21.29
C MET A 326 -4.22 -8.08 -20.85
N THR A 327 -3.53 -6.94 -20.83
CA THR A 327 -4.18 -5.63 -20.53
C THR A 327 -5.25 -5.25 -21.55
N ARG A 328 -5.23 -5.84 -22.75
CA ARG A 328 -6.19 -5.58 -23.83
C ARG A 328 -7.34 -6.59 -23.87
N GLU A 329 -7.28 -7.66 -23.08
CA GLU A 329 -8.33 -8.69 -23.03
C GLU A 329 -9.57 -8.15 -22.30
N ASP A 330 -10.75 -8.34 -22.90
CA ASP A 330 -12.00 -7.82 -22.35
C ASP A 330 -12.30 -8.35 -20.95
N ARG A 331 -11.82 -9.54 -20.60
CA ARG A 331 -12.01 -10.11 -19.26
C ARG A 331 -11.42 -9.27 -18.14
N PHE A 332 -10.46 -8.39 -18.39
CA PHE A 332 -9.84 -7.53 -17.36
C PHE A 332 -10.32 -6.09 -17.38
N ARG A 333 -10.89 -5.62 -18.49
CA ARG A 333 -11.08 -4.19 -18.74
C ARG A 333 -12.36 -3.66 -18.09
N VAL A 334 -12.20 -2.60 -17.31
CA VAL A 334 -13.29 -1.77 -16.81
C VAL A 334 -13.26 -0.45 -17.57
N VAL A 335 -14.38 -0.08 -18.20
CA VAL A 335 -14.49 1.16 -18.98
C VAL A 335 -15.57 2.04 -18.36
N LYS A 336 -15.20 3.28 -17.99
CA LYS A 336 -16.08 4.24 -17.32
C LYS A 336 -15.78 5.65 -17.83
N ARG A 337 -16.81 6.44 -18.09
CA ARG A 337 -16.67 7.89 -18.29
C ARG A 337 -16.58 8.57 -16.92
N LEU A 338 -15.75 9.61 -16.81
CA LEU A 338 -15.72 10.50 -15.66
C LEU A 338 -16.39 11.83 -16.04
N ASN A 339 -17.38 12.26 -15.27
CA ASN A 339 -18.16 13.47 -15.51
C ASN A 339 -17.74 14.59 -14.56
N PRO A 340 -18.09 15.86 -14.85
CA PRO A 340 -17.80 16.98 -13.96
C PRO A 340 -18.24 16.73 -12.51
N GLY A 341 -17.36 17.01 -11.56
CA GLY A 341 -17.56 16.77 -10.13
C GLY A 341 -17.38 15.32 -9.70
N GLU A 342 -16.96 14.44 -10.62
CA GLU A 342 -16.50 13.10 -10.29
C GLU A 342 -14.96 13.04 -10.28
N LEU A 343 -14.44 12.22 -9.38
CA LEU A 343 -13.02 12.01 -9.14
C LEU A 343 -12.69 10.53 -9.13
N TRP A 344 -11.63 10.14 -9.83
CA TRP A 344 -10.96 8.86 -9.64
C TRP A 344 -9.90 8.98 -8.56
N CYS A 345 -9.83 7.99 -7.67
CA CYS A 345 -8.69 7.76 -6.80
C CYS A 345 -8.30 6.29 -6.91
N PHE A 346 -7.04 6.03 -7.28
CA PHE A 346 -6.56 4.68 -7.52
C PHE A 346 -5.11 4.50 -7.09
N ASP A 347 -4.76 3.26 -6.80
CA ASP A 347 -3.40 2.83 -6.53
C ASP A 347 -2.64 2.72 -7.85
N ASN A 348 -1.78 3.70 -8.12
CA ASN A 348 -1.01 3.80 -9.36
C ASN A 348 0.06 2.71 -9.51
N ARG A 349 0.44 2.05 -8.42
CA ARG A 349 1.36 0.89 -8.42
C ARG A 349 0.62 -0.43 -8.65
N ARG A 350 -0.71 -0.43 -8.78
CA ARG A 350 -1.54 -1.62 -9.02
C ARG A 350 -2.44 -1.47 -10.24
N THR A 351 -3.24 -0.41 -10.26
CA THR A 351 -4.27 -0.16 -11.25
C THR A 351 -3.65 0.54 -12.46
N LEU A 352 -3.55 -0.18 -13.58
CA LEU A 352 -3.19 0.46 -14.83
C LEU A 352 -4.40 1.24 -15.34
N HIS A 353 -4.15 2.43 -15.84
CA HIS A 353 -5.17 3.32 -16.35
C HIS A 353 -4.83 3.79 -17.76
N ALA A 354 -5.86 4.15 -18.50
CA ALA A 354 -5.79 4.55 -19.89
C ALA A 354 -6.96 5.47 -20.22
N ARG A 355 -6.88 6.06 -21.41
CA ARG A 355 -7.95 6.87 -21.95
C ARG A 355 -8.12 6.56 -23.44
N ASN A 356 -9.37 6.30 -23.83
CA ASN A 356 -9.73 6.25 -25.25
C ASN A 356 -9.38 7.57 -25.96
N ALA A 357 -9.26 7.53 -27.28
CA ALA A 357 -9.23 8.74 -28.08
C ALA A 357 -10.53 9.56 -27.87
N PHE A 358 -10.45 10.87 -28.06
CA PHE A 358 -11.59 11.77 -27.99
C PHE A 358 -11.48 12.83 -29.08
N ASP A 359 -12.59 13.46 -29.42
CA ASP A 359 -12.62 14.56 -30.39
C ASP A 359 -12.38 15.90 -29.67
N PRO A 360 -11.22 16.55 -29.85
CA PRO A 360 -10.93 17.84 -29.20
C PRO A 360 -11.79 18.98 -29.75
N ALA A 361 -12.42 18.84 -30.92
CA ALA A 361 -13.32 19.85 -31.48
C ALA A 361 -14.74 19.76 -30.90
N SER A 362 -15.09 18.63 -30.27
CA SER A 362 -16.45 18.38 -29.79
C SER A 362 -16.81 19.08 -28.48
N GLY A 363 -15.83 19.50 -27.68
CA GLY A 363 -16.08 20.18 -26.41
C GLY A 363 -14.84 20.35 -25.55
N ALA A 364 -14.96 21.17 -24.49
CA ALA A 364 -13.88 21.40 -23.54
C ALA A 364 -13.64 20.17 -22.65
N ARG A 365 -12.37 19.97 -22.27
CA ARG A 365 -11.95 18.86 -21.43
C ARG A 365 -10.86 19.32 -20.47
N HIS A 366 -11.16 19.29 -19.17
CA HIS A 366 -10.25 19.75 -18.12
C HIS A 366 -10.34 18.83 -16.90
N PHE A 367 -9.24 18.11 -16.66
CA PHE A 367 -9.03 17.37 -15.43
C PHE A 367 -7.90 17.99 -14.62
N GLN A 368 -7.98 17.88 -13.30
CA GLN A 368 -6.87 18.17 -12.41
C GLN A 368 -6.39 16.84 -11.79
N GLY A 369 -5.08 16.65 -11.69
CA GLY A 369 -4.50 15.47 -11.07
C GLY A 369 -3.47 15.81 -10.00
N CYS A 370 -3.24 14.85 -9.12
CA CYS A 370 -2.21 14.90 -8.09
C CYS A 370 -1.79 13.49 -7.66
N TYR A 371 -0.73 13.41 -6.86
CA TYR A 371 -0.22 12.15 -6.34
C TYR A 371 -0.10 12.19 -4.81
N ILE A 372 -0.28 11.04 -4.17
CA ILE A 372 -0.01 10.80 -2.74
C ILE A 372 0.76 9.47 -2.63
N ASP A 373 1.60 9.29 -1.61
CA ASP A 373 2.29 8.01 -1.39
C ASP A 373 1.42 6.99 -0.61
N ARG A 374 1.67 5.69 -0.82
CA ARG A 374 0.81 4.62 -0.29
C ARG A 374 0.91 4.49 1.23
N ASP A 375 2.07 4.81 1.79
CA ASP A 375 2.33 4.88 3.24
C ASP A 375 1.42 5.89 3.94
N GLU A 376 1.17 7.05 3.33
CA GLU A 376 0.25 8.05 3.86
C GLU A 376 -1.20 7.54 3.97
N LEU A 377 -1.65 6.77 2.97
CA LEU A 377 -2.94 6.07 3.03
C LEU A 377 -2.99 5.08 4.20
N LEU A 378 -1.98 4.22 4.32
CA LEU A 378 -1.93 3.19 5.35
C LEU A 378 -1.84 3.81 6.75
N SER A 379 -1.03 4.84 6.92
CA SER A 379 -0.92 5.61 8.16
C SER A 379 -2.27 6.23 8.55
N ARG A 380 -2.95 6.88 7.60
CA ARG A 380 -4.25 7.51 7.85
C ARG A 380 -5.32 6.50 8.27
N ILE A 381 -5.36 5.32 7.64
CA ILE A 381 -6.24 4.21 8.05
C ILE A 381 -5.94 3.81 9.49
N LEU A 382 -4.68 3.56 9.83
CA LEU A 382 -4.28 3.14 11.18
C LEU A 382 -4.60 4.19 12.25
N VAL A 383 -4.60 5.48 11.91
CA VAL A 383 -5.01 6.56 12.82
C VAL A 383 -6.52 6.62 13.00
N LEU A 384 -7.30 6.43 11.93
CA LEU A 384 -8.76 6.45 11.98
C LEU A 384 -9.36 5.22 12.68
N GLN A 385 -8.64 4.09 12.71
CA GLN A 385 -9.07 2.86 13.38
C GLN A 385 -8.80 2.82 14.90
N ARG A 386 -8.22 3.88 15.47
CA ARG A 386 -7.85 3.93 16.90
C ARG A 386 -9.04 4.10 17.83
#